data_AF-A0AB33C080-F1
#
_entry.id   AF-A0AB33C080-F1
#
_cell.length_a   1.000
_cell.length_b   1.000
_cell.length_c   1.000
_cell.angle_alpha   90.00
_cell.angle_beta   90.00
_cell.angle_gamma   90.00
#
_symmetry.space_group_name_H-M   'P 1'
#
loop_
_entity.id
_entity.type
_entity.pdbx_description
1 polymer ?
#
loop_
_entity_poly.entity_id
_entity_poly.type
_entity_poly.pdbx_seq_one_letter_code
_entity_poly.pdbx_strand_id
1 'polypeptide(L)'
;MLLADRGFANQQLIQWLRKNTWHWCLRLPCDTLIYGVRRRGFGYEVRELYPPKRQACFYRNVQVWQEARITAHLALASVPGVKDNWAILSHEPPTLDTFWQYGLRFPIEHLFQGQ
;
A
#
# COMPACT_ATOMS: atom_id res chain seq x y z
N MET A 1 15.46 2.04 -0.22
CA MET A 1 14.03 1.73 -0.08
C MET A 1 13.35 2.89 0.64
N LEU A 2 12.25 3.42 0.10
CA LEU A 2 11.41 4.44 0.75
C LEU A 2 10.17 3.78 1.35
N LEU A 3 9.88 4.07 2.62
CA LEU A 3 8.72 3.57 3.34
C LEU A 3 7.86 4.75 3.81
N ALA A 4 6.59 4.78 3.44
CA ALA A 4 5.71 5.91 3.73
C ALA A 4 4.32 5.46 4.21
N ASP A 5 3.77 6.17 5.21
CA ASP A 5 2.43 5.88 5.75
C ASP A 5 1.34 6.67 4.99
N ARG A 6 0.07 6.43 5.35
CA ARG A 6 -1.17 6.90 4.71
C ARG A 6 -1.20 8.40 4.40
N GLY A 7 -0.58 9.23 5.24
CA GLY A 7 -0.48 10.67 5.02
C GLY A 7 0.31 11.07 3.76
N PHE A 8 1.13 10.16 3.23
CA PHE A 8 1.93 10.35 2.02
C PHE A 8 1.35 9.63 0.81
N ALA A 9 0.11 9.10 0.90
CA ALA A 9 -0.54 8.41 -0.21
C ALA A 9 -0.97 9.40 -1.31
N ASN A 10 0.02 9.91 -2.03
CA ASN A 10 -0.08 11.01 -2.96
C ASN A 10 0.43 10.59 -4.36
N GLN A 11 -0.37 10.88 -5.37
CA GLN A 11 -0.09 10.55 -6.77
C GLN A 11 1.21 11.21 -7.28
N GLN A 12 1.46 12.46 -6.90
CA GLN A 12 2.66 13.23 -7.30
C GLN A 12 3.93 12.62 -6.72
N LEU A 13 3.89 12.17 -5.46
CA LEU A 13 5.01 11.46 -4.84
C LEU A 13 5.35 10.18 -5.61
N ILE A 14 4.35 9.38 -5.96
CA ILE A 14 4.60 8.15 -6.74
C ILE A 14 5.09 8.47 -8.15
N GLN A 15 4.56 9.50 -8.81
CA GLN A 15 5.06 9.93 -10.12
C GLN A 15 6.52 10.39 -10.06
N TRP A 16 6.91 11.10 -9.00
CA TRP A 16 8.30 11.46 -8.77
C TRP A 16 9.16 10.21 -8.52
N LEU A 17 8.71 9.30 -7.66
CA LEU A 17 9.42 8.04 -7.38
C LEU A 17 9.65 7.20 -8.63
N ARG A 18 8.70 7.15 -9.57
CA ARG A 18 8.83 6.42 -10.84
C ARG A 18 9.88 7.00 -11.80
N LYS A 19 10.29 8.26 -11.59
CA LYS A 19 11.39 8.89 -12.35
C LYS A 19 12.76 8.61 -11.71
N ASN A 20 12.79 7.94 -10.55
CA ASN A 20 13.97 7.62 -9.79
C ASN A 20 14.14 6.10 -9.65
N THR A 21 15.32 5.66 -9.20
CA THR A 21 15.66 4.23 -9.05
C THR A 21 15.29 3.66 -7.67
N TRP A 22 14.47 4.38 -6.90
CA TRP A 22 14.20 4.02 -5.52
C TRP A 22 13.15 2.93 -5.43
N HIS A 23 13.47 1.84 -4.74
CA HIS A 23 12.45 0.91 -4.28
C HIS A 23 11.52 1.59 -3.27
N TRP A 24 10.21 1.34 -3.34
CA TRP A 24 9.25 1.96 -2.41
C TRP A 24 8.09 1.05 -2.00
N CYS A 25 7.64 1.26 -0.76
CA CYS A 25 6.39 0.76 -0.20
C CYS A 25 5.62 1.91 0.47
N LEU A 26 4.33 2.02 0.15
CA LEU A 26 3.45 3.10 0.62
C LEU A 26 2.18 2.49 1.19
N ARG A 27 1.79 2.84 2.42
CA ARG A 27 0.50 2.44 2.97
C ARG A 27 -0.62 3.32 2.43
N LEU A 28 -1.71 2.69 2.00
CA LEU A 28 -2.89 3.37 1.48
C LEU A 28 -3.95 3.59 2.56
N PRO A 29 -4.66 4.73 2.52
CA PRO A 29 -5.96 4.91 3.18
C PRO A 29 -6.98 3.86 2.73
N CYS A 30 -7.90 3.49 3.62
CA CYS A 30 -8.87 2.41 3.36
C CYS A 30 -9.96 2.77 2.33
N ASP A 31 -10.17 4.06 2.08
CA ASP A 31 -11.05 4.65 1.07
C ASP A 31 -10.35 4.88 -0.29
N THR A 32 -9.08 4.50 -0.43
CA THR A 32 -8.40 4.62 -1.72
C THR A 32 -9.02 3.67 -2.75
N LEU A 33 -9.38 4.19 -3.93
CA LEU A 33 -9.93 3.40 -5.03
C LEU A 33 -8.85 2.64 -5.80
N ILE A 34 -9.08 1.34 -5.98
CA ILE A 34 -8.25 0.39 -6.71
C ILE A 34 -9.04 -0.23 -7.86
N TYR A 35 -8.45 -0.27 -9.05
CA TYR A 35 -9.04 -0.82 -10.26
C TYR A 35 -8.22 -2.01 -10.77
N GLY A 36 -8.88 -2.88 -11.54
CA GLY A 36 -8.21 -4.04 -12.16
C GLY A 36 -8.10 -5.27 -11.25
N VAL A 37 -8.85 -5.30 -10.15
CA VAL A 37 -8.78 -6.37 -9.14
C VAL A 37 -9.72 -7.54 -9.42
N ARG A 38 -10.99 -7.27 -9.74
CA ARG A 38 -12.01 -8.30 -10.04
C ARG A 38 -12.62 -8.12 -11.42
N ARG A 39 -13.21 -6.95 -11.67
CA ARG A 39 -13.84 -6.58 -12.96
C ARG A 39 -13.13 -5.38 -13.57
N ARG A 40 -12.81 -5.45 -14.86
CA ARG A 40 -12.16 -4.37 -15.60
C ARG A 40 -13.04 -3.11 -15.58
N GLY A 41 -12.46 -1.96 -15.24
CA GLY A 41 -13.14 -0.66 -15.20
C GLY A 41 -13.93 -0.35 -13.93
N PHE A 42 -14.16 -1.33 -13.04
CA PHE A 42 -14.80 -1.08 -11.75
C PHE A 42 -13.74 -0.82 -10.67
N GLY A 43 -13.98 0.24 -9.87
CA GLY A 43 -13.12 0.62 -8.75
C GLY A 43 -13.67 0.07 -7.45
N TYR A 44 -12.79 -0.42 -6.59
CA TYR A 44 -13.10 -0.89 -5.24
C TYR A 44 -12.29 -0.08 -4.25
N GLU A 45 -12.90 0.34 -3.15
CA GLU A 45 -12.13 0.88 -2.04
C GLU A 45 -11.28 -0.23 -1.43
N VAL A 46 -10.09 0.12 -0.94
CA VAL A 46 -9.20 -0.82 -0.24
C VAL A 46 -9.94 -1.60 0.86
N ARG A 47 -10.88 -0.97 1.58
CA ARG A 47 -11.67 -1.62 2.64
C ARG A 47 -12.48 -2.82 2.17
N GLU A 48 -12.90 -2.83 0.90
CA GLU A 48 -13.71 -3.89 0.29
C GLU A 48 -12.86 -5.08 -0.19
N LEU A 49 -11.54 -4.88 -0.24
CA LEU A 49 -10.59 -5.84 -0.78
C LEU A 49 -9.86 -6.62 0.31
N TYR A 50 -9.97 -6.22 1.58
CA TYR A 50 -9.29 -6.90 2.67
C TYR A 50 -9.67 -8.39 2.72
N PRO A 51 -8.68 -9.27 2.92
CA PRO A 51 -8.95 -10.69 3.06
C PRO A 51 -9.57 -10.98 4.44
N PRO A 52 -10.08 -12.19 4.68
CA PRO A 52 -10.50 -12.63 6.01
C PRO A 52 -9.41 -12.42 7.07
N LYS A 53 -9.79 -12.41 8.36
CA LYS A 53 -8.85 -12.26 9.48
C LYS A 53 -7.72 -13.29 9.39
N ARG A 54 -6.50 -12.89 9.76
CA ARG A 54 -5.27 -13.71 9.72
C ARG A 54 -4.81 -14.13 8.33
N GLN A 55 -5.27 -13.44 7.29
CA GLN A 55 -4.87 -13.73 5.91
C GLN A 55 -4.22 -12.52 5.26
N ALA A 56 -3.48 -12.80 4.18
CA ALA A 56 -2.94 -11.81 3.26
C ALA A 56 -3.39 -12.13 1.83
N CYS A 57 -3.57 -11.10 1.01
CA CYS A 57 -3.80 -11.26 -0.41
C CYS A 57 -2.98 -10.24 -1.22
N PHE A 58 -2.71 -10.59 -2.48
CA PHE A 58 -1.77 -9.91 -3.34
C PHE A 58 -2.40 -9.64 -4.69
N TYR A 59 -2.37 -8.38 -5.12
CA TYR A 59 -2.82 -7.96 -6.43
C TYR A 59 -1.66 -7.35 -7.21
N ARG A 60 -1.47 -7.81 -8.46
CA ARG A 60 -0.41 -7.32 -9.33
C ARG A 60 -0.99 -6.41 -10.40
N ASN A 61 -0.24 -5.38 -10.79
CA ASN A 61 -0.60 -4.47 -11.87
C ASN A 61 -1.99 -3.83 -11.72
N VAL A 62 -2.35 -3.49 -10.47
CA VAL A 62 -3.58 -2.74 -10.18
C VAL A 62 -3.38 -1.28 -10.56
N GLN A 63 -4.48 -0.59 -10.85
CA GLN A 63 -4.47 0.86 -11.04
C GLN A 63 -4.99 1.54 -9.79
N VAL A 64 -4.25 2.52 -9.29
CA VAL A 64 -4.59 3.29 -8.09
C VAL A 64 -4.92 4.71 -8.49
N TRP A 65 -5.93 5.27 -7.82
CA TRP A 65 -6.49 6.60 -8.06
C TRP A 65 -7.17 6.73 -9.42
N GLN A 66 -8.43 7.16 -9.43
CA GLN A 66 -9.26 7.19 -10.64
C GLN A 66 -8.65 8.02 -11.78
N GLU A 67 -8.09 9.18 -11.45
CA GLU A 67 -7.56 10.16 -12.40
C GLU A 67 -6.15 9.79 -12.88
N ALA A 68 -5.21 9.54 -11.96
CA ALA A 68 -3.83 9.23 -12.32
C ALA A 68 -3.62 7.81 -12.85
N ARG A 69 -4.49 6.85 -12.48
CA ARG A 69 -4.43 5.44 -12.86
C ARG A 69 -3.02 4.84 -12.78
N ILE A 70 -2.34 5.11 -11.66
CA ILE A 70 -0.96 4.65 -11.48
C ILE A 70 -0.96 3.13 -11.36
N THR A 71 -0.20 2.46 -12.22
CA THR A 71 -0.07 1.00 -12.19
C THR A 71 1.01 0.60 -11.18
N ALA A 72 0.63 -0.26 -10.24
CA ALA A 72 1.50 -0.75 -9.17
C ALA A 72 1.00 -2.09 -8.61
N HIS A 73 1.60 -2.58 -7.54
CA HIS A 73 1.24 -3.82 -6.86
C HIS A 73 0.71 -3.55 -5.45
N LEU A 74 -0.32 -4.29 -5.04
CA LEU A 74 -1.01 -4.10 -3.76
C LEU A 74 -0.91 -5.37 -2.91
N ALA A 75 -0.43 -5.22 -1.69
CA ALA A 75 -0.42 -6.23 -0.65
C ALA A 75 -1.42 -5.85 0.45
N LEU A 76 -2.38 -6.73 0.76
CA LEU A 76 -3.35 -6.52 1.83
C LEU A 76 -3.17 -7.58 2.92
N ALA A 77 -3.25 -7.17 4.18
CA ALA A 77 -3.24 -8.09 5.32
C ALA A 77 -4.26 -7.68 6.39
N SER A 78 -5.01 -8.67 6.86
CA SER A 78 -5.98 -8.51 7.95
C SER A 78 -5.40 -9.04 9.25
N VAL A 79 -4.82 -8.14 10.05
CA VAL A 79 -4.11 -8.49 11.28
C VAL A 79 -5.09 -8.46 12.47
N PRO A 80 -5.22 -9.54 13.25
CA PRO A 80 -6.10 -9.54 14.42
C PRO A 80 -5.61 -8.57 15.51
N GLY A 81 -6.54 -7.91 16.20
CA GLY A 81 -6.24 -7.14 17.40
C GLY A 81 -5.60 -5.76 17.16
N VAL A 82 -5.32 -5.39 15.90
CA VAL A 82 -4.94 -4.02 15.55
C VAL A 82 -6.14 -3.28 14.96
N LYS A 83 -6.19 -1.96 15.21
CA LYS A 83 -7.28 -1.10 14.74
C LYS A 83 -7.35 -1.02 13.21
N ASP A 84 -6.19 -1.09 12.55
CA ASP A 84 -6.09 -0.87 11.11
C ASP A 84 -5.38 -2.03 10.40
N ASN A 85 -6.09 -2.66 9.46
CA ASN A 85 -5.50 -3.58 8.48
C ASN A 85 -4.41 -2.88 7.64
N TRP A 86 -3.56 -3.67 7.00
CA TRP A 86 -2.46 -3.17 6.18
C TRP A 86 -2.83 -3.24 4.71
N ALA A 87 -2.64 -2.12 4.01
CA ALA A 87 -2.77 -2.01 2.57
C ALA A 87 -1.53 -1.32 2.03
N ILE A 88 -0.61 -2.08 1.46
CA ILE A 88 0.72 -1.62 1.05
C ILE A 88 0.80 -1.64 -0.47
N LEU A 89 0.97 -0.47 -1.05
CA LEU A 89 1.30 -0.29 -2.45
C LEU A 89 2.81 -0.37 -2.64
N SER A 90 3.25 -1.03 -3.70
CA SER A 90 4.67 -1.16 -4.04
C SER A 90 4.88 -1.21 -5.55
N HIS A 91 6.05 -0.80 -6.01
CA HIS A 91 6.47 -0.98 -7.40
C HIS A 91 6.99 -2.39 -7.72
N GLU A 92 7.29 -3.20 -6.70
CA GLU A 92 7.74 -4.59 -6.87
C GLU A 92 6.56 -5.55 -6.66
N PRO A 93 6.59 -6.74 -7.30
CA PRO A 93 5.58 -7.76 -7.05
C PRO A 93 5.49 -8.09 -5.56
N PRO A 94 4.30 -8.12 -4.97
CA PRO A 94 4.18 -8.20 -3.52
C PRO A 94 4.32 -9.65 -3.06
N THR A 95 4.95 -9.82 -1.90
CA THR A 95 5.10 -11.09 -1.18
C THR A 95 4.78 -10.86 0.30
N LEU A 96 4.86 -11.91 1.13
CA LEU A 96 4.76 -11.73 2.58
C LEU A 96 5.89 -10.82 3.11
N ASP A 97 7.07 -10.83 2.48
CA ASP A 97 8.19 -9.98 2.86
C ASP A 97 7.90 -8.49 2.68
N THR A 98 6.98 -8.12 1.79
CA THR A 98 6.53 -6.73 1.64
C THR A 98 6.01 -6.16 2.95
N PHE A 99 5.32 -6.96 3.76
CA PHE A 99 4.83 -6.54 5.08
C PHE A 99 5.96 -6.41 6.09
N TRP A 100 6.92 -7.33 6.07
CA TRP A 100 8.12 -7.25 6.90
C TRP A 100 8.95 -6.00 6.58
N GLN A 101 9.22 -5.76 5.29
CA GLN A 101 9.92 -4.58 4.79
C GLN A 101 9.20 -3.29 5.18
N TYR A 102 7.87 -3.23 5.05
CA TYR A 102 7.10 -2.09 5.50
C TYR A 102 7.19 -1.87 7.02
N GLY A 103 7.23 -2.96 7.80
CA GLY A 103 7.42 -2.91 9.26
C GLY A 103 8.71 -2.23 9.71
N LEU A 104 9.75 -2.18 8.86
CA LEU A 104 10.99 -1.45 9.14
C LEU A 104 10.81 0.07 9.22
N ARG A 105 9.60 0.59 8.96
CA ARG A 105 9.26 2.00 9.18
C ARG A 105 9.14 2.36 10.67
N PHE A 106 8.66 1.45 11.53
CA PHE A 106 8.34 1.77 12.93
C PHE A 106 9.51 2.33 13.76
N PRO A 107 10.80 1.93 13.56
CA PRO A 107 11.94 2.56 14.22
C PRO A 107 11.98 4.10 14.15
N ILE A 108 11.46 4.72 13.08
CA ILE A 108 11.44 6.18 12.96
C ILE A 108 10.52 6.84 14.00
N GLU A 109 9.47 6.16 14.44
CA GLU A 109 8.51 6.72 15.41
C GLU A 109 9.18 6.90 16.78
N HIS A 110 10.14 6.03 17.11
CA HIS A 110 10.93 6.15 18.34
C HIS A 110 11.85 7.39 18.35
N LEU A 111 12.22 7.94 17.18
CA LEU A 111 13.02 9.17 17.09
C LEU A 111 12.22 10.42 17.47
N PHE A 112 10.89 10.38 17.36
CA PHE A 112 10.00 11.49 17.69
C PHE A 112 9.34 11.35 19.07
N GLN A 113 9.43 10.17 19.70
CA GLN A 113 8.92 9.92 21.05
C GLN A 113 9.93 10.26 22.16
N GLY A 114 11.15 10.66 21.78
CA GLY A 114 12.24 11.02 22.71
C GLY A 114 12.50 12.53 22.84
N GLN A 115 11.56 13.40 22.42
CA GLN A 115 11.64 14.86 22.59
C GLN A 115 10.54 15.36 23.52
#